data_AF-A0A1F6CN50-F1
#
_entry.id   AF-A0A1F6CN50-F1
#
_cell.length_a   1.000
_cell.length_b   1.000
_cell.length_c   1.000
_cell.angle_alpha   90.00
_cell.angle_beta   90.00
_cell.angle_gamma   90.00
#
_symmetry.space_group_name_H-M   'P 1'
#
loop_
_entity.id
_entity.type
_entity.pdbx_description
1 polymer ?
#
loop_
_entity_poly.entity_id
_entity_poly.type
_entity_poly.pdbx_seq_one_letter_code
_entity_poly.pdbx_strand_id
1 'polypeptide(L)'
;MKQRRANRKLGSIERDVLEELSFGDLMYGFLLSARSTSRMHRLARERAMQRYRRKIAVERLIGAKYIQASGERLSITGKGRLSLGNAVRKNMQSLRNTTWDGKWRLATFDIPQKYGPLRYKVRSILKRAGFAMLQQSIWVFPHECEELVQLIKSESNLSKYILYGVLERIENDTQLRKHFKLH
;
A
#
# COMPACT_ATOMS: atom_id res chain seq x y z
N MET A 1 -5.71 -6.92 53.07
CA MET A 1 -4.67 -7.37 52.12
C MET A 1 -4.49 -6.32 51.02
N LYS A 2 -3.33 -5.65 50.93
CA LYS A 2 -3.02 -4.66 49.88
C LYS A 2 -2.48 -5.38 48.63
N GLN A 3 -3.22 -5.35 47.52
CA GLN A 3 -2.69 -5.78 46.22
C GLN A 3 -1.68 -4.73 45.70
N ARG A 4 -0.40 -5.10 45.68
CA ARG A 4 0.65 -4.36 44.98
C ARG A 4 0.43 -4.50 43.47
N ARG A 5 -0.08 -3.45 42.80
CA ARG A 5 -0.04 -3.36 41.34
C ARG A 5 1.40 -3.13 40.90
N ALA A 6 2.01 -4.13 40.26
CA ALA A 6 3.32 -4.02 39.65
C ALA A 6 3.23 -3.10 38.42
N ASN A 7 3.97 -1.99 38.41
CA ASN A 7 4.14 -1.13 37.24
C ASN A 7 5.03 -1.84 36.22
N ARG A 8 4.43 -2.67 35.35
CA ARG A 8 5.12 -3.25 34.20
C ARG A 8 5.37 -2.14 33.17
N LYS A 9 6.64 -1.86 32.85
CA LYS A 9 6.99 -0.96 31.74
C LYS A 9 6.57 -1.62 30.42
N LEU A 10 5.74 -0.93 29.64
CA LEU A 10 5.21 -1.41 28.37
C LEU A 10 6.30 -1.48 27.30
N GLY A 11 6.34 -2.58 26.54
CA GLY A 11 7.22 -2.77 25.37
C GLY A 11 6.90 -1.81 24.22
N SER A 12 7.75 -1.74 23.20
CA SER A 12 7.53 -0.91 21.99
C SER A 12 6.24 -1.30 21.27
N ILE A 13 5.99 -2.59 21.06
CA ILE A 13 4.75 -3.08 20.44
C ILE A 13 3.53 -2.81 21.33
N GLU A 14 3.66 -2.96 22.65
CA GLU A 14 2.56 -2.70 23.58
C GLU A 14 2.23 -1.19 23.61
N ARG A 15 3.24 -0.32 23.48
CA ARG A 15 3.09 1.14 23.36
C ARG A 15 2.54 1.57 22.01
N ASP A 16 3.02 1.02 20.90
CA ASP A 16 2.50 1.29 19.56
C ASP A 16 1.04 0.83 19.45
N VAL A 17 0.70 -0.33 20.03
CA VAL A 17 -0.68 -0.82 20.11
C VAL A 17 -1.54 0.08 21.01
N LEU A 18 -1.01 0.61 22.12
CA LEU A 18 -1.73 1.57 22.97
C LEU A 18 -1.85 2.98 22.34
N GLU A 19 -0.87 3.43 21.56
CA GLU A 19 -0.92 4.67 20.79
C GLU A 19 -1.91 4.57 19.61
N GLU A 20 -1.97 3.43 18.91
CA GLU A 20 -2.99 3.18 17.87
C GLU A 20 -4.40 2.98 18.44
N LEU A 21 -4.53 2.39 19.63
CA LEU A 21 -5.81 2.29 20.34
C LEU A 21 -6.26 3.66 20.87
N SER A 22 -5.35 4.45 21.45
CA SER A 22 -5.68 5.76 22.04
C SER A 22 -6.01 6.84 21.01
N PHE A 23 -5.32 6.90 19.86
CA PHE A 23 -5.61 7.93 18.84
C PHE A 23 -6.97 7.73 18.15
N GLY A 24 -7.47 6.49 18.07
CA GLY A 24 -8.76 6.15 17.45
C GLY A 24 -9.97 6.33 18.38
N ASP A 25 -9.80 5.98 19.66
CA ASP A 25 -10.81 6.23 20.69
C ASP A 25 -10.95 7.74 21.01
N LEU A 26 -9.91 8.53 20.72
CA LEU A 26 -9.94 10.00 20.74
C LEU A 26 -10.71 10.62 19.55
N MET A 27 -10.81 9.95 18.40
CA MET A 27 -11.68 10.40 17.28
C MET A 27 -13.14 9.96 17.42
N TYR A 28 -13.39 8.97 18.27
CA TYR A 28 -14.71 8.52 18.69
C TYR A 28 -15.49 9.60 19.45
N GLY A 29 -14.86 10.37 20.33
CA GLY A 29 -15.53 11.42 21.09
C GLY A 29 -15.87 12.69 20.29
N PHE A 30 -15.14 12.92 19.19
CA PHE A 30 -15.07 14.26 18.60
C PHE A 30 -16.19 14.60 17.60
N LEU A 31 -17.00 13.64 17.10
CA LEU A 31 -18.06 13.94 16.13
C LEU A 31 -19.45 13.36 16.51
N LEU A 32 -20.07 13.96 17.54
CA LEU A 32 -21.37 14.63 17.37
C LEU A 32 -22.65 13.87 17.02
N SER A 33 -22.82 12.57 17.28
CA SER A 33 -24.19 12.05 17.27
C SER A 33 -24.40 10.93 18.27
N ALA A 34 -25.35 11.12 19.17
CA ALA A 34 -25.89 10.08 20.04
C ALA A 34 -26.60 8.94 19.26
N ARG A 35 -26.16 8.60 18.04
CA ARG A 35 -26.83 7.66 17.13
C ARG A 35 -25.93 6.61 16.44
N SER A 36 -24.65 6.44 16.80
CA SER A 36 -23.78 5.54 16.02
C SER A 36 -22.81 4.61 16.79
N THR A 37 -23.14 4.21 18.03
CA THR A 37 -22.38 3.20 18.81
C THR A 37 -22.24 1.86 18.06
N SER A 38 -23.28 1.40 17.36
CA SER A 38 -23.26 0.16 16.59
C SER A 38 -22.29 0.19 15.40
N ARG A 39 -22.13 1.34 14.72
CA ARG A 39 -21.21 1.42 13.56
C ARG A 39 -19.76 1.34 13.98
N MET A 40 -19.38 1.89 15.13
CA MET A 40 -17.99 1.79 15.52
C MET A 40 -17.67 0.54 16.34
N HIS A 41 -18.64 -0.13 16.98
CA HIS A 41 -18.46 -1.54 17.34
C HIS A 41 -18.20 -2.41 16.10
N ARG A 42 -18.94 -2.19 15.00
CA ARG A 42 -18.69 -2.87 13.72
C ARG A 42 -17.29 -2.55 13.18
N LEU A 43 -16.89 -1.28 13.13
CA LEU A 43 -15.56 -0.86 12.65
C LEU A 43 -14.43 -1.41 13.54
N ALA A 44 -14.60 -1.39 14.86
CA ALA A 44 -13.65 -1.97 15.81
C ALA A 44 -13.50 -3.48 15.59
N ARG A 45 -14.62 -4.19 15.36
CA ARG A 45 -14.65 -5.63 15.06
C ARG A 45 -13.97 -5.95 13.73
N GLU A 46 -14.24 -5.17 12.68
CA GLU A 46 -13.58 -5.30 11.38
C GLU A 46 -12.07 -5.11 11.50
N ARG A 47 -11.62 -4.05 12.19
CA ARG A 47 -10.19 -3.81 12.45
C ARG A 47 -9.55 -4.93 13.27
N ALA A 48 -10.23 -5.42 14.31
CA ALA A 48 -9.76 -6.56 15.09
C ALA A 48 -9.62 -7.83 14.24
N MET A 49 -10.60 -8.10 13.37
CA MET A 49 -10.58 -9.23 12.43
C MET A 49 -9.44 -9.10 11.43
N GLN A 50 -9.20 -7.91 10.88
CA GLN A 50 -8.07 -7.65 9.97
C GLN A 50 -6.73 -7.87 10.66
N ARG A 51 -6.55 -7.42 11.90
CA ARG A 51 -5.34 -7.69 12.70
C ARG A 51 -5.12 -9.18 12.92
N TYR A 52 -6.18 -9.91 13.29
CA TYR A 52 -6.11 -11.36 13.50
C TYR A 52 -5.74 -12.10 12.22
N ARG A 53 -6.37 -11.75 11.08
CA ARG A 53 -6.02 -12.31 9.76
C ARG A 53 -4.58 -12.05 9.39
N ARG A 54 -4.09 -10.82 9.59
CA ARG A 54 -2.68 -10.46 9.36
C ARG A 54 -1.74 -11.28 10.23
N LYS A 55 -2.04 -11.42 11.53
CA LYS A 55 -1.23 -12.23 12.46
C LYS A 55 -1.11 -13.67 11.97
N ILE A 56 -2.24 -14.32 11.65
CA ILE A 56 -2.24 -15.69 11.10
C ILE A 56 -1.45 -15.77 9.80
N ALA A 57 -1.61 -14.80 8.90
CA ALA A 57 -0.87 -14.79 7.64
C ALA A 57 0.65 -14.71 7.87
N VAL A 58 1.09 -13.86 8.80
CA VAL A 58 2.50 -13.76 9.21
C VAL A 58 2.99 -15.08 9.80
N GLU A 59 2.24 -15.69 10.72
CA GLU A 59 2.59 -16.99 11.32
C GLU A 59 2.71 -18.09 10.25
N ARG A 60 1.80 -18.15 9.29
CA ARG A 60 1.86 -19.09 8.15
C ARG A 60 3.09 -18.84 7.28
N LEU A 61 3.41 -17.58 6.98
CA LEU A 61 4.59 -17.23 6.19
C LEU A 61 5.90 -17.57 6.91
N ILE A 62 5.94 -17.44 8.24
CA ILE A 62 7.06 -17.88 9.09
C ILE A 62 7.17 -19.41 9.06
N GLY A 63 6.06 -20.12 9.31
CA GLY A 63 6.04 -21.58 9.28
C GLY A 63 6.45 -22.16 7.93
N ALA A 64 6.06 -21.50 6.83
CA ALA A 64 6.45 -21.87 5.47
C ALA A 64 7.87 -21.39 5.08
N LYS A 65 8.60 -20.73 5.98
CA LYS A 65 9.96 -20.17 5.78
C LYS A 65 10.07 -19.13 4.66
N TYR A 66 8.99 -18.43 4.32
CA TYR A 66 9.03 -17.31 3.36
C TYR A 66 9.49 -16.01 4.03
N ILE A 67 9.19 -15.84 5.31
CA ILE A 67 9.69 -14.75 6.14
C ILE A 67 10.30 -15.36 7.41
N GLN A 68 11.17 -14.60 8.08
CA GLN A 68 11.76 -14.94 9.36
C GLN A 68 11.63 -13.77 10.32
N ALA A 69 11.40 -14.08 11.59
CA ALA A 69 11.36 -13.09 12.67
C ALA A 69 12.68 -13.12 13.44
N SER A 70 13.24 -11.95 13.70
CA SER A 70 14.38 -11.77 14.62
C SER A 70 13.99 -10.67 15.60
N GLY A 71 13.57 -11.06 16.80
CA GLY A 71 12.89 -10.17 17.75
C GLY A 71 11.63 -9.56 17.12
N GLU A 72 11.55 -8.23 17.12
CA GLU A 72 10.42 -7.48 16.55
C GLU A 72 10.54 -7.26 15.02
N ARG A 73 11.67 -7.65 14.40
CA ARG A 73 11.88 -7.42 12.96
C ARG A 73 11.50 -8.64 12.13
N LEU A 74 10.65 -8.41 11.13
CA LEU A 74 10.38 -9.37 10.07
C LEU A 74 11.32 -9.13 8.89
N SER A 75 11.90 -10.19 8.34
CA SER A 75 12.71 -10.13 7.13
C SER A 75 12.32 -11.24 6.15
N ILE A 76 12.40 -10.93 4.87
CA ILE A 76 12.11 -11.90 3.81
C ILE A 76 13.30 -12.83 3.59
N THR A 77 13.06 -14.14 3.59
CA THR A 77 14.10 -15.15 3.35
C THR A 77 14.45 -15.24 1.87
N GLY A 78 15.53 -15.97 1.52
CA GLY A 78 15.85 -16.26 0.12
C GLY A 78 14.69 -16.97 -0.60
N LYS A 79 14.05 -17.95 0.05
CA LYS A 79 12.84 -18.64 -0.43
C LYS A 79 11.69 -17.66 -0.67
N GLY A 80 11.47 -16.74 0.27
CA GLY A 80 10.51 -15.64 0.14
C GLY A 80 10.74 -14.81 -1.11
N ARG A 81 11.97 -14.33 -1.31
CA ARG A 81 12.33 -13.50 -2.46
C ARG A 81 12.14 -14.23 -3.78
N LEU A 82 12.53 -15.50 -3.86
CA LEU A 82 12.34 -16.31 -5.06
C LEU A 82 10.85 -16.49 -5.39
N SER A 83 10.03 -16.81 -4.38
CA SER A 83 8.58 -16.93 -4.54
C SER A 83 7.94 -15.62 -5.03
N LEU A 84 8.32 -14.49 -4.43
CA LEU A 84 7.89 -13.16 -4.85
C LEU A 84 8.32 -12.85 -6.28
N GLY A 85 9.57 -13.16 -6.65
CA GLY A 85 10.08 -12.98 -8.01
C GLY A 85 9.29 -13.80 -9.04
N ASN A 86 8.93 -15.04 -8.71
CA ASN A 86 8.10 -15.89 -9.56
C ASN A 86 6.68 -15.34 -9.72
N ALA A 87 6.07 -14.87 -8.62
CA ALA A 87 4.75 -14.25 -8.66
C ALA A 87 4.75 -12.97 -9.51
N VAL A 88 5.75 -12.11 -9.33
CA VAL A 88 5.96 -10.90 -10.16
C VAL A 88 6.12 -11.28 -11.63
N ARG A 89 6.95 -12.26 -11.95
CA ARG A 89 7.14 -12.72 -13.34
C ARG A 89 5.84 -13.25 -13.95
N LYS A 90 5.08 -14.06 -13.21
CA LYS A 90 3.78 -14.57 -13.65
C LYS A 90 2.79 -13.44 -13.90
N ASN A 91 2.72 -12.46 -13.01
CA ASN A 91 1.87 -11.28 -13.18
C ASN A 91 2.30 -10.45 -14.41
N MET A 92 3.61 -10.26 -14.62
CA MET A 92 4.12 -9.58 -15.81
C MET A 92 3.79 -10.33 -17.11
N GLN A 93 3.86 -11.66 -17.10
CA GLN A 93 3.44 -12.49 -18.24
C GLN A 93 1.94 -12.38 -18.48
N SER A 94 1.13 -12.39 -17.42
CA SER A 94 -0.31 -12.18 -17.52
C SER A 94 -0.62 -10.82 -18.12
N LEU A 95 0.02 -9.75 -17.65
CA LEU A 95 -0.17 -8.39 -18.17
C LEU A 95 0.19 -8.28 -19.65
N ARG A 96 1.22 -9.00 -20.13
CA ARG A 96 1.57 -9.05 -21.56
C ARG A 96 0.50 -9.73 -22.41
N ASN A 97 -0.27 -10.65 -21.82
CA ASN A 97 -1.35 -11.37 -22.51
C ASN A 97 -2.71 -10.68 -22.32
N THR A 98 -2.78 -9.65 -21.48
CA THR A 98 -4.00 -8.88 -21.26
C THR A 98 -4.24 -7.96 -22.45
N THR A 99 -5.36 -8.13 -23.13
CA THR A 99 -5.81 -7.21 -24.17
C THR A 99 -6.03 -5.83 -23.55
N TRP A 100 -5.54 -4.80 -24.23
CA TRP A 100 -5.77 -3.43 -23.80
C TRP A 100 -7.26 -3.08 -23.92
N ASP A 101 -7.82 -2.48 -22.88
CA ASP A 101 -9.25 -2.13 -22.81
C ASP A 101 -9.58 -0.76 -23.43
N GLY A 102 -8.61 -0.17 -24.12
CA GLY A 102 -8.74 1.15 -24.73
C GLY A 102 -8.53 2.33 -23.76
N LYS A 103 -8.21 2.08 -22.49
CA LYS A 103 -8.07 3.13 -21.47
C LYS A 103 -6.66 3.24 -20.92
N TRP A 104 -6.24 4.46 -20.60
CA TRP A 104 -4.96 4.78 -19.99
C TRP A 104 -5.11 4.99 -18.48
N ARG A 105 -4.22 4.39 -17.71
CA ARG A 105 -4.09 4.57 -16.27
C ARG A 105 -3.07 5.65 -16.00
N LEU A 106 -3.52 6.75 -15.44
CA LEU A 106 -2.73 7.92 -15.13
C LEU A 106 -2.33 7.90 -13.66
N ALA A 107 -1.03 8.03 -13.39
CA ALA A 107 -0.51 8.38 -12.09
C ALA A 107 0.16 9.75 -12.19
N THR A 108 -0.30 10.72 -11.40
CA THR A 108 0.33 12.04 -11.31
C THR A 108 0.82 12.29 -9.91
N PHE A 109 1.86 13.11 -9.77
CA PHE A 109 2.26 13.58 -8.45
C PHE A 109 2.70 15.04 -8.41
N ASP A 110 2.30 15.73 -7.35
CA ASP A 110 2.76 17.09 -7.05
C ASP A 110 3.48 17.11 -5.70
N ILE A 111 4.78 16.83 -5.73
CA ILE A 111 5.63 16.75 -4.53
C ILE A 111 6.51 18.01 -4.46
N PRO A 112 6.37 18.85 -3.41
CA PRO A 112 7.08 20.13 -3.28
C PRO A 112 8.60 20.01 -3.45
N GLN A 113 9.24 21.02 -4.07
CA GLN A 113 10.67 21.03 -4.42
C GLN A 113 11.61 20.56 -3.29
N LYS A 114 11.35 20.98 -2.04
CA LYS A 114 12.08 20.57 -0.84
C LYS A 114 12.15 19.06 -0.60
N TYR A 115 11.24 18.26 -1.16
CA TYR A 115 11.21 16.80 -1.08
C TYR A 115 11.77 16.13 -2.35
N GLY A 116 12.91 16.63 -2.86
CA GLY A 116 13.59 16.10 -4.05
C GLY A 116 13.86 14.59 -4.03
N PRO A 117 14.41 14.03 -2.94
CA PRO A 117 14.64 12.59 -2.83
C PRO A 117 13.34 11.76 -2.96
N LEU A 118 12.23 12.28 -2.44
CA LEU A 118 10.92 11.63 -2.52
C LEU A 118 10.40 11.59 -3.95
N ARG A 119 10.53 12.69 -4.70
CA ARG A 119 10.22 12.72 -6.15
C ARG A 119 11.00 11.66 -6.90
N TYR A 120 12.30 11.55 -6.64
CA TYR A 120 13.14 10.55 -7.29
C TYR A 120 12.70 9.12 -6.95
N LYS A 121 12.38 8.86 -5.68
CA LYS A 121 11.84 7.57 -5.22
C LYS A 121 10.56 7.20 -5.96
N VAL A 122 9.59 8.11 -6.06
CA VAL A 122 8.31 7.86 -6.76
C VAL A 122 8.52 7.59 -8.25
N ARG A 123 9.32 8.42 -8.95
CA ARG A 123 9.66 8.19 -10.37
C ARG A 123 10.32 6.83 -10.58
N SER A 124 11.25 6.44 -9.70
CA SER A 124 11.92 5.14 -9.77
C SER A 124 10.94 3.98 -9.57
N ILE A 125 9.97 4.11 -8.68
CA ILE A 125 8.92 3.09 -8.47
C ILE A 125 8.05 2.97 -9.73
N LEU A 126 7.50 4.07 -10.24
CA LEU A 126 6.63 4.06 -11.42
C LEU A 126 7.35 3.51 -12.66
N LYS A 127 8.60 3.92 -12.90
CA LYS A 127 9.42 3.40 -13.99
C LYS A 127 9.65 1.89 -13.87
N ARG A 128 9.97 1.39 -12.68
CA ARG A 128 10.16 -0.06 -12.44
C ARG A 128 8.87 -0.86 -12.56
N ALA A 129 7.73 -0.23 -12.26
CA ALA A 129 6.42 -0.80 -12.46
C ALA A 129 5.97 -0.82 -13.93
N GLY A 130 6.72 -0.19 -14.84
CA GLY A 130 6.44 -0.18 -16.27
C GLY A 130 5.62 1.01 -16.75
N PHE A 131 5.41 2.04 -15.93
CA PHE A 131 4.77 3.27 -16.40
C PHE A 131 5.71 4.04 -17.35
N ALA A 132 5.12 4.66 -18.38
CA ALA A 132 5.80 5.60 -19.25
C ALA A 132 5.61 7.02 -18.73
N MET A 133 6.66 7.84 -18.81
CA MET A 133 6.60 9.25 -18.43
C MET A 133 6.05 10.06 -19.60
N LEU A 134 4.87 10.67 -19.42
CA LEU A 134 4.26 11.58 -20.40
C LEU A 134 4.80 13.01 -20.22
N GLN A 135 4.93 13.44 -18.97
CA GLN A 135 5.56 14.71 -18.57
C GLN A 135 6.25 14.54 -17.20
N GLN A 136 6.93 15.58 -16.71
CA GLN A 136 7.80 15.52 -15.53
C GLN A 136 7.16 14.91 -14.27
N SER A 137 5.84 15.01 -14.14
CA SER A 137 5.04 14.48 -13.04
C SER A 137 3.82 13.66 -13.50
N ILE A 138 3.74 13.32 -14.78
CA ILE A 138 2.59 12.63 -15.37
C ILE A 138 3.06 11.31 -15.96
N TRP A 139 2.50 10.21 -15.47
CA TRP A 139 2.89 8.85 -15.82
C TRP A 139 1.67 8.06 -16.28
N VAL A 140 1.85 7.24 -17.31
CA VAL A 140 0.77 6.49 -17.94
C VAL A 140 1.10 5.01 -18.07
N PHE A 141 0.08 4.18 -17.95
CA PHE A 141 0.16 2.74 -18.11
C PHE A 141 -1.13 2.22 -18.79
N PRO A 142 -1.08 1.24 -19.70
CA PRO A 142 -2.27 0.84 -20.44
C PRO A 142 -3.19 -0.14 -19.68
N HIS A 143 -2.69 -0.87 -18.68
CA HIS A 143 -3.48 -1.91 -18.00
C HIS A 143 -3.92 -1.49 -16.60
N GLU A 144 -4.93 -2.18 -16.07
CA GLU A 144 -5.42 -1.92 -14.71
C GLU A 144 -4.32 -2.09 -13.67
N CYS A 145 -4.16 -1.08 -12.81
CA CYS A 145 -3.07 -1.01 -11.84
C CYS A 145 -3.45 -0.19 -10.61
N GLU A 146 -4.74 0.03 -10.35
CA GLU A 146 -5.22 0.78 -9.20
C GLU A 146 -4.60 0.27 -7.89
N GLU A 147 -4.55 -1.05 -7.68
CA GLU A 147 -3.97 -1.65 -6.47
C GLU A 147 -2.51 -1.23 -6.23
N LEU A 148 -1.72 -1.14 -7.31
CA LEU A 148 -0.33 -0.69 -7.22
C LEU A 148 -0.25 0.78 -6.81
N VAL A 149 -1.09 1.63 -7.38
CA VAL A 149 -1.11 3.06 -7.05
C VAL A 149 -1.62 3.27 -5.62
N GLN A 150 -2.63 2.52 -5.18
CA GLN A 150 -3.10 2.51 -3.80
C GLN A 150 -2.02 2.01 -2.83
N LEU A 151 -1.22 1.02 -3.22
CA LEU A 151 -0.08 0.57 -2.44
C LEU A 151 0.97 1.68 -2.29
N ILE A 152 1.28 2.42 -3.36
CA ILE A 152 2.19 3.57 -3.28
C ILE A 152 1.60 4.66 -2.36
N LYS A 153 0.29 4.90 -2.46
CA LYS A 153 -0.42 5.85 -1.59
C LYS A 153 -0.50 5.39 -0.14
N SER A 154 -0.39 4.10 0.15
CA SER A 154 -0.44 3.58 1.52
C SER A 154 0.75 4.01 2.39
N GLU A 155 1.86 4.45 1.78
CA GLU A 155 2.86 5.21 2.53
C GLU A 155 2.29 6.60 2.85
N SER A 156 2.05 6.84 4.14
CA SER A 156 1.35 8.03 4.67
C SER A 156 1.85 9.36 4.09
N ASN A 157 3.15 9.47 3.87
CA ASN A 157 3.81 10.67 3.33
C ASN A 157 3.57 10.90 1.83
N LEU A 158 3.14 9.89 1.07
CA LEU A 158 2.92 9.94 -0.38
C LEU A 158 1.45 10.11 -0.77
N SER A 159 0.53 9.61 0.05
CA SER A 159 -0.92 9.63 -0.21
C SER A 159 -1.45 10.97 -0.73
N LYS A 160 -1.05 12.07 -0.08
CA LYS A 160 -1.50 13.45 -0.37
C LYS A 160 -0.94 14.06 -1.64
N TYR A 161 0.13 13.49 -2.19
CA TYR A 161 0.81 14.04 -3.35
C TYR A 161 0.54 13.26 -4.64
N ILE A 162 -0.17 12.11 -4.57
CA ILE A 162 -0.36 11.22 -5.72
C ILE A 162 -1.84 11.13 -6.07
N LEU A 163 -2.13 11.43 -7.33
CA LEU A 163 -3.45 11.27 -7.93
C LEU A 163 -3.43 10.11 -8.93
N TYR A 164 -4.54 9.39 -8.97
CA TYR A 164 -4.79 8.32 -9.92
C TYR A 164 -6.02 8.68 -10.74
N GLY A 165 -5.99 8.37 -12.03
CA GLY A 165 -7.13 8.55 -12.92
C GLY A 165 -7.13 7.51 -14.03
N VAL A 166 -8.31 7.30 -14.61
CA VAL A 166 -8.48 6.50 -15.82
C VAL A 166 -8.89 7.46 -16.92
N LEU A 167 -8.12 7.49 -18.01
CA LEU A 167 -8.37 8.33 -19.17
C LEU A 167 -8.82 7.44 -20.34
N GLU A 168 -9.87 7.83 -21.03
CA GLU A 168 -10.32 7.10 -22.23
C GLU A 168 -9.50 7.46 -23.46
N ARG A 169 -8.87 8.64 -23.48
CA ARG A 169 -8.05 9.10 -24.60
C ARG A 169 -6.92 9.99 -24.12
N ILE A 170 -5.76 9.85 -24.77
CA ILE A 170 -4.65 10.81 -24.72
C ILE A 170 -4.44 11.28 -26.16
N GLU A 171 -4.25 12.58 -26.36
CA GLU A 171 -3.99 13.14 -27.68
C GLU A 171 -2.65 12.62 -28.22
N ASN A 172 -2.60 12.24 -29.50
CA ASN A 172 -1.40 11.76 -30.19
C ASN A 172 -0.67 10.60 -29.46
N ASP A 173 -1.43 9.65 -28.89
CA ASP A 173 -0.90 8.52 -28.11
C ASP A 173 -0.20 7.43 -28.95
N THR A 174 0.00 7.64 -30.26
CA THR A 174 0.65 6.71 -31.19
C THR A 174 2.02 6.23 -30.68
N GLN A 175 2.83 7.14 -30.12
CA GLN A 175 4.13 6.79 -29.55
C GLN A 175 3.99 5.93 -28.28
N LEU A 176 2.98 6.21 -27.44
CA LEU A 176 2.69 5.42 -26.25
C LEU A 176 2.21 4.02 -26.63
N ARG A 177 1.28 3.90 -27.57
CA ARG A 177 0.81 2.60 -28.07
C ARG A 177 1.96 1.77 -28.62
N LYS A 178 2.84 2.39 -29.41
CA LYS A 178 4.06 1.72 -29.91
C LYS A 178 5.00 1.30 -28.77
N HIS A 179 5.21 2.16 -27.77
CA HIS A 179 6.03 1.85 -26.60
C HIS A 179 5.51 0.62 -25.84
N PHE A 180 4.19 0.55 -25.67
CA PHE A 180 3.51 -0.55 -24.96
C PHE A 180 3.14 -1.74 -25.84
N LYS A 181 3.41 -1.68 -27.15
CA LYS A 181 3.04 -2.71 -28.15
C LYS A 181 1.55 -3.00 -28.18
N LEU A 182 0.74 -1.94 -28.12
CA LEU A 182 -0.72 -2.00 -28.24
C LEU A 182 -1.09 -1.91 -29.71
N HIS A 183 -2.02 -2.77 -30.14
CA HIS A 183 -2.58 -2.81 -31.48
C HIS A 183 -3.91 -2.06 -31.52
#